data_AF-A0A6G0TUF2-F1
#
_entry.id   AF-A0A6G0TUF2-F1
#
_cell.length_a   1.000
_cell.length_b   1.000
_cell.length_c   1.000
_cell.angle_alpha   90.00
_cell.angle_beta   90.00
_cell.angle_gamma   90.00
#
_symmetry.space_group_name_H-M   'P 1'
#
loop_
_entity.id
_entity.type
_entity.pdbx_description
1 polymer ?
#
loop_
_entity_poly.entity_id
_entity_poly.type
_entity_poly.pdbx_seq_one_letter_code
_entity_poly.pdbx_strand_id
1 'polypeptide(L)'
;MLLFYLSLSRILLSLNLRVYYIILNLMNGQQTAKQTILHEHFEYHMLRVKAASTAAVSCITLDNVITIVIYFNSSFCHLNNKLSQLIRVKSQSLNMDTIIDRGTPKARNFEPYASNGGSIVAISGKDFAIVASDTRLSEGYMIYTRKQSKLFQLSDKSVLGCTGCWCDTLSLTNIIQSQLKSYLYDHNTIMQPNSIAQLLSTLLYSRRFFPYYVYNVLAGLDNNGEGCLYSYDPVGHCEKVNYTAGGSSGVLMQPFLDSWLGKRTADNPVTEEEALSLVKDAFTAAGERDIYTGDEVVYNIIKKDGIQTGVVQLRKD
;
A
#
# COMPACT_ATOMS: atom_id res chain seq x y z
N MET A 1 16.42 41.69 -24.23
CA MET A 1 15.58 41.18 -23.11
C MET A 1 15.82 41.91 -21.78
N LEU A 2 17.06 42.03 -21.26
CA LEU A 2 17.31 42.65 -19.94
C LEU A 2 17.04 44.17 -19.87
N LEU A 3 17.34 44.93 -20.94
CA LEU A 3 17.19 46.40 -20.95
C LEU A 3 15.73 46.89 -21.02
N PHE A 4 14.81 46.09 -21.54
CA PHE A 4 13.37 46.40 -21.58
C PHE A 4 12.66 46.08 -20.25
N TYR A 5 13.16 45.06 -19.53
CA TYR A 5 12.68 44.70 -18.19
C TYR A 5 13.11 45.71 -17.11
N LEU A 6 14.29 46.32 -17.26
CA LEU A 6 14.81 47.34 -16.33
C LEU A 6 14.12 48.70 -16.47
N SER A 7 13.59 49.05 -17.66
CA SER A 7 12.83 50.29 -17.85
C SER A 7 11.39 50.17 -17.36
N LEU A 8 10.74 49.00 -17.57
CA LEU A 8 9.38 48.75 -17.11
C LEU A 8 9.30 48.62 -15.58
N SER A 9 10.31 48.00 -14.94
CA SER A 9 10.34 47.87 -13.47
C SER A 9 10.57 49.21 -12.75
N ARG A 10 11.35 50.13 -13.35
CA ARG A 10 11.54 51.50 -12.82
C ARG A 10 10.28 52.37 -12.94
N ILE A 11 9.44 52.14 -13.95
CA ILE A 11 8.15 52.83 -14.11
C ILE A 11 7.08 52.25 -13.16
N LEU A 12 7.12 50.94 -12.89
CA LEU A 12 6.16 50.28 -12.00
C LEU A 12 6.43 50.50 -10.50
N LEU A 13 7.69 50.74 -10.10
CA LEU A 13 8.02 51.06 -8.70
C LEU A 13 7.50 52.43 -8.23
N SER A 14 7.25 53.37 -9.15
CA SER A 14 6.74 54.71 -8.79
C SER A 14 5.22 54.75 -8.54
N LEU A 15 4.50 53.66 -8.81
CA LEU A 15 3.02 53.60 -8.74
C LEU A 15 2.47 52.63 -7.68
N ASN A 16 3.31 52.02 -6.82
CA ASN A 16 2.88 51.18 -5.69
C ASN A 16 1.85 50.07 -6.05
N LEU A 17 2.00 49.42 -7.22
CA LEU A 17 1.18 48.27 -7.64
C LEU A 17 1.86 46.94 -7.29
N ARG A 18 1.08 45.96 -6.79
CA ARG A 18 1.52 44.56 -6.63
C ARG A 18 1.13 43.74 -7.84
N VAL A 19 2.05 42.88 -8.31
CA VAL A 19 1.86 42.01 -9.49
C VAL A 19 1.58 40.57 -9.04
N TYR A 20 0.54 39.94 -9.59
CA TYR A 20 0.23 38.52 -9.42
C TYR A 20 0.30 37.80 -10.77
N TYR A 21 0.90 36.61 -10.81
CA TYR A 21 1.01 35.77 -12.02
C TYR A 21 0.14 34.52 -11.90
N ILE A 22 -0.60 34.19 -12.96
CA ILE A 22 -1.29 32.91 -13.13
C ILE A 22 -0.78 32.28 -14.42
N ILE A 23 -0.19 31.08 -14.34
CA ILE A 23 0.33 30.33 -15.49
C ILE A 23 -0.59 29.14 -15.74
N LEU A 24 -1.12 29.02 -16.96
CA LEU A 24 -1.92 27.88 -17.42
C LEU A 24 -1.20 27.20 -18.59
N ASN A 25 -0.84 25.93 -18.43
CA ASN A 25 -0.28 25.09 -19.49
C ASN A 25 -1.39 24.26 -20.15
N LEU A 26 -1.57 24.40 -21.47
CA LEU A 26 -2.46 23.56 -22.27
C LEU A 26 -1.62 22.64 -23.15
N MET A 27 -1.76 21.32 -22.94
CA MET A 27 -1.11 20.30 -23.78
C MET A 27 -1.89 20.07 -25.08
N ASN A 28 -1.12 19.81 -26.14
CA ASN A 28 -1.47 19.68 -27.56
C ASN A 28 -2.79 18.95 -27.88
N GLY A 29 -3.58 19.56 -28.78
CA GLY A 29 -4.53 18.84 -29.65
C GLY A 29 -5.87 19.56 -29.84
N GLN A 30 -6.18 19.89 -31.10
CA GLN A 30 -7.49 20.32 -31.61
C GLN A 30 -7.89 21.78 -31.29
N GLN A 31 -7.17 22.73 -31.91
CA GLN A 31 -7.58 24.13 -32.02
C GLN A 31 -8.55 24.32 -33.19
N THR A 32 -9.73 24.89 -32.91
CA THR A 32 -10.45 25.89 -33.76
C THR A 32 -11.86 26.16 -33.23
N ALA A 33 -12.58 25.17 -32.70
CA ALA A 33 -13.97 25.38 -32.22
C ALA A 33 -14.10 25.86 -30.75
N LYS A 34 -13.14 25.54 -29.88
CA LYS A 34 -13.18 25.90 -28.44
C LYS A 34 -12.76 27.35 -28.13
N GLN A 35 -12.04 28.00 -29.05
CA GLN A 35 -11.56 29.38 -28.85
C GLN A 35 -12.69 30.41 -28.95
N THR A 36 -13.69 30.18 -29.80
CA THR A 36 -14.81 31.10 -30.00
C THR A 36 -15.79 31.10 -28.83
N ILE A 37 -16.05 29.91 -28.26
CA ILE A 37 -17.00 29.71 -27.14
C ILE A 37 -16.49 30.39 -25.85
N LEU A 38 -15.18 30.41 -25.63
CA LEU A 38 -14.56 31.09 -24.49
C LEU A 38 -14.59 32.62 -24.63
N HIS A 39 -14.56 33.15 -25.86
CA HIS A 39 -14.61 34.59 -26.13
C HIS A 39 -16.03 35.16 -25.91
N GLU A 40 -17.08 34.45 -26.35
CA GLU A 40 -18.48 34.86 -26.14
C GLU A 40 -18.91 34.78 -24.67
N HIS A 41 -18.49 33.75 -23.93
CA HIS A 41 -18.85 33.61 -22.52
C HIS A 41 -18.19 34.67 -21.61
N PHE A 42 -17.02 35.19 -22.00
CA PHE A 42 -16.32 36.24 -21.24
C PHE A 42 -16.93 37.64 -21.46
N GLU A 43 -17.35 37.98 -22.68
CA GLU A 43 -18.00 39.27 -22.96
C GLU A 43 -19.37 39.39 -22.25
N TYR A 44 -20.16 38.30 -22.24
CA TYR A 44 -21.49 38.30 -21.61
C TYR A 44 -21.44 38.52 -20.09
N HIS A 45 -20.35 38.11 -19.43
CA HIS A 45 -20.17 38.31 -18.00
C HIS A 45 -19.60 39.68 -17.62
N MET A 46 -18.91 40.36 -18.54
CA MET A 46 -18.35 41.71 -18.30
C MET A 46 -19.42 42.82 -18.38
N LEU A 47 -20.46 42.64 -19.21
CA LEU A 47 -21.52 43.63 -19.46
C LEU A 47 -22.46 43.92 -18.27
N ARG A 48 -22.38 43.15 -17.17
CA ARG A 48 -23.19 43.39 -15.94
C ARG A 48 -22.47 44.19 -14.84
N VAL A 49 -21.21 44.57 -15.01
CA VAL A 49 -20.50 45.45 -14.07
C VAL A 49 -20.48 46.88 -14.64
N LYS A 50 -21.63 47.54 -14.66
CA LYS A 50 -21.70 48.98 -14.94
C LYS A 50 -21.41 49.76 -13.66
N ALA A 51 -20.15 50.21 -13.55
CA ALA A 51 -19.70 51.49 -13.01
C ALA A 51 -18.42 51.33 -12.17
N ALA A 52 -17.45 52.18 -12.51
CA ALA A 52 -16.21 52.53 -11.81
C ALA A 52 -14.92 51.74 -12.16
N SER A 53 -14.10 52.41 -12.98
CA SER A 53 -12.63 52.37 -13.07
C SER A 53 -11.90 51.16 -13.70
N THR A 54 -11.42 51.39 -14.93
CA THR A 54 -10.18 50.91 -15.57
C THR A 54 -9.35 49.83 -14.86
N ALA A 55 -9.59 48.57 -15.21
CA ALA A 55 -8.59 47.50 -15.15
C ALA A 55 -7.99 47.34 -16.56
N ALA A 56 -6.67 47.38 -16.68
CA ALA A 56 -5.98 47.07 -17.93
C ALA A 56 -5.64 45.57 -17.95
N VAL A 57 -5.94 44.90 -19.06
CA VAL A 57 -5.59 43.50 -19.31
C VAL A 57 -4.65 43.47 -20.50
N SER A 58 -3.45 42.91 -20.32
CA SER A 58 -2.53 42.65 -21.42
C SER A 58 -2.33 41.14 -21.57
N CYS A 59 -2.45 40.67 -22.80
CA CYS A 59 -2.21 39.29 -23.21
C CYS A 59 -0.94 39.28 -24.07
N ILE A 60 0.07 38.53 -23.66
CA ILE A 60 1.29 38.34 -24.45
C ILE A 60 1.41 36.85 -24.75
N THR A 61 1.51 36.52 -26.03
CA THR A 61 1.66 35.15 -26.55
C THR A 61 3.08 34.96 -27.04
N LEU A 62 3.82 34.05 -26.40
CA LEU A 62 5.12 33.55 -26.85
C LEU A 62 5.18 32.05 -26.53
N ASP A 63 5.49 31.25 -27.54
CA ASP A 63 5.77 29.80 -27.47
C ASP A 63 4.82 28.98 -26.59
N ASN A 64 3.55 28.87 -27.03
CA ASN A 64 2.53 27.94 -26.50
C ASN A 64 2.13 28.10 -25.02
N VAL A 65 2.42 29.25 -24.40
CA VAL A 65 1.89 29.61 -23.07
C VAL A 65 1.15 30.94 -23.16
N ILE A 66 -0.12 30.97 -22.73
CA ILE A 66 -0.90 32.20 -22.62
C ILE A 66 -0.78 32.70 -21.18
N THR A 67 -0.14 33.85 -21.00
CA THR A 67 -0.03 34.52 -19.71
C THR A 67 -0.94 35.74 -19.70
N ILE A 68 -1.94 35.74 -18.82
CA ILE A 68 -2.87 36.86 -18.66
C ILE A 68 -2.47 37.63 -17.40
N VAL A 69 -2.13 38.92 -17.54
CA VAL A 69 -1.79 39.80 -16.42
C VAL A 69 -2.95 40.78 -16.21
N ILE A 70 -3.49 40.80 -14.99
CA ILE A 70 -4.58 41.69 -14.58
C ILE A 70 -4.06 42.64 -13.50
N TYR A 71 -4.17 43.95 -13.74
CA TYR A 71 -3.77 44.99 -12.80
C TYR A 71 -4.97 45.47 -11.97
N PHE A 72 -4.81 45.51 -10.65
CA PHE A 72 -5.78 46.10 -9.72
C PHE A 72 -5.16 47.26 -8.94
N ASN A 73 -5.91 48.35 -8.77
CA ASN A 73 -5.47 49.51 -8.01
C ASN A 73 -5.71 49.31 -6.49
N SER A 74 -4.83 49.85 -5.66
CA SER A 74 -4.57 49.40 -4.27
C SER A 74 -5.59 49.80 -3.19
N SER A 75 -6.78 50.32 -3.55
CA SER A 75 -7.73 50.89 -2.57
C SER A 75 -8.95 50.01 -2.21
N PHE A 76 -8.98 48.73 -2.59
CA PHE A 76 -10.17 47.87 -2.39
C PHE A 76 -9.87 46.62 -1.52
N CYS A 77 -9.47 46.84 -0.27
CA CYS A 77 -9.11 45.77 0.66
C CYS A 77 -10.32 45.12 1.38
N HIS A 78 -11.53 45.66 1.26
CA HIS A 78 -12.67 45.28 2.12
C HIS A 78 -13.75 44.42 1.47
N LEU A 79 -13.57 43.98 0.22
CA LEU A 79 -14.55 43.17 -0.53
C LEU A 79 -14.15 41.69 -0.70
N ASN A 80 -13.17 41.19 0.07
CA ASN A 80 -12.61 39.84 -0.12
C ASN A 80 -13.43 38.69 0.51
N ASN A 81 -14.37 38.97 1.42
CA ASN A 81 -15.11 37.90 2.11
C ASN A 81 -16.45 37.50 1.46
N LYS A 82 -17.04 38.36 0.60
CA LYS A 82 -18.30 38.03 -0.10
C LYS A 82 -18.09 37.37 -1.47
N LEU A 83 -17.00 37.71 -2.19
CA LEU A 83 -16.65 37.11 -3.48
C LEU A 83 -16.08 35.69 -3.34
N SER A 84 -15.32 35.42 -2.28
CA SER A 84 -14.80 34.08 -1.97
C SER A 84 -15.91 33.09 -1.60
N GLN A 85 -17.03 33.55 -1.01
CA GLN A 85 -18.20 32.71 -0.75
C GLN A 85 -19.02 32.42 -2.00
N LEU A 86 -19.15 33.38 -2.94
CA LEU A 86 -19.90 33.15 -4.19
C LEU A 86 -19.20 32.18 -5.15
N ILE A 87 -17.86 32.13 -5.11
CA ILE A 87 -17.06 31.17 -5.88
C ILE A 87 -17.13 29.75 -5.26
N ARG A 88 -17.42 29.63 -3.96
CA ARG A 88 -17.45 28.34 -3.24
C ARG A 88 -18.78 27.59 -3.32
N VAL A 89 -19.87 28.25 -3.72
CA VAL A 89 -21.22 27.64 -3.79
C VAL A 89 -21.60 27.17 -5.20
N LYS A 90 -20.87 27.59 -6.26
CA LYS A 90 -21.18 27.22 -7.66
C LYS A 90 -20.31 26.09 -8.25
N SER A 91 -19.50 25.41 -7.44
CA SER A 91 -18.80 24.17 -7.86
C SER A 91 -19.59 22.89 -7.59
N GLN A 92 -20.80 22.99 -7.05
CA GLN A 92 -21.76 21.88 -6.96
C GLN A 92 -22.87 22.11 -8.01
N SER A 93 -23.12 21.09 -8.83
CA SER A 93 -24.11 21.00 -9.92
C SER A 93 -23.68 21.48 -11.32
N LEU A 94 -22.60 20.91 -11.85
CA LEU A 94 -22.60 20.46 -13.25
C LEU A 94 -22.00 19.05 -13.28
N ASN A 95 -22.87 18.07 -13.02
CA ASN A 95 -22.60 16.67 -13.34
C ASN A 95 -22.40 16.58 -14.84
N MET A 96 -21.14 16.57 -15.28
CA MET A 96 -20.75 16.32 -16.66
C MET A 96 -19.86 15.07 -16.73
N ASP A 97 -20.21 14.06 -15.93
CA ASP A 97 -19.60 12.73 -15.89
C ASP A 97 -20.48 11.67 -16.58
N THR A 98 -21.39 12.08 -17.47
CA THR A 98 -22.21 11.13 -18.28
C THR A 98 -22.05 11.36 -19.78
N ILE A 99 -20.86 11.78 -20.21
CA ILE A 99 -20.44 11.54 -21.60
C ILE A 99 -19.81 10.15 -21.62
N ILE A 100 -20.54 9.21 -22.21
CA ILE A 100 -20.14 7.85 -22.56
C ILE A 100 -18.64 7.82 -22.90
N ASP A 101 -17.83 7.22 -22.03
CA ASP A 101 -16.42 6.90 -22.26
C ASP A 101 -16.35 5.94 -23.46
N ARG A 102 -16.30 6.51 -24.66
CA ARG A 102 -16.01 5.76 -25.88
C ARG A 102 -14.54 5.39 -25.80
N GLY A 103 -14.30 4.20 -25.26
CA GLY A 103 -13.00 3.59 -24.97
C GLY A 103 -11.87 4.10 -25.86
N THR A 104 -11.09 5.03 -25.33
CA THR A 104 -9.71 5.18 -25.75
C THR A 104 -9.00 3.85 -25.42
N PRO A 105 -8.20 3.25 -26.33
CA PRO A 105 -7.48 2.03 -26.00
C PRO A 105 -6.53 2.36 -24.83
N LYS A 106 -6.90 1.90 -23.63
CA LYS A 106 -6.01 1.96 -22.46
C LYS A 106 -4.80 1.11 -22.82
N ALA A 107 -3.64 1.75 -23.00
CA ALA A 107 -2.38 1.04 -23.06
C ALA A 107 -2.30 0.15 -21.80
N ARG A 108 -2.24 -1.17 -21.99
CA ARG A 108 -1.98 -2.09 -20.88
C ARG A 108 -0.51 -1.96 -20.54
N ASN A 109 -0.21 -1.12 -19.54
CA ASN A 109 1.11 -1.13 -18.93
C ASN A 109 1.30 -2.48 -18.23
N PHE A 110 2.50 -3.05 -18.35
CA PHE A 110 2.86 -4.29 -17.67
C PHE A 110 3.05 -4.00 -16.18
N GLU A 111 2.24 -4.65 -15.33
CA GLU A 111 2.40 -4.65 -13.88
C GLU A 111 3.10 -5.97 -13.49
N PRO A 112 4.29 -5.93 -12.86
CA PRO A 112 5.04 -7.14 -12.53
C PRO A 112 4.47 -7.93 -11.35
N TYR A 113 3.65 -7.31 -10.49
CA TYR A 113 3.12 -7.96 -9.29
C TYR A 113 1.67 -8.43 -9.45
N ALA A 114 1.38 -9.61 -8.91
CA ALA A 114 0.04 -10.11 -8.72
C ALA A 114 -0.18 -10.39 -7.23
N SER A 115 -1.34 -9.97 -6.69
CA SER A 115 -1.74 -10.35 -5.33
C SER A 115 -2.45 -11.70 -5.39
N ASN A 116 -1.81 -12.74 -4.84
CA ASN A 116 -2.39 -14.08 -4.80
C ASN A 116 -3.16 -14.39 -3.51
N GLY A 117 -3.27 -13.40 -2.63
CA GLY A 117 -3.94 -13.51 -1.34
C GLY A 117 -3.23 -14.46 -0.38
N GLY A 118 -4.03 -15.15 0.42
CA GLY A 118 -3.57 -16.03 1.48
C GLY A 118 -3.36 -15.32 2.80
N SER A 119 -3.49 -16.07 3.88
CA SER A 119 -3.47 -15.62 5.25
C SER A 119 -2.62 -16.54 6.09
N ILE A 120 -1.83 -15.96 6.99
CA ILE A 120 -0.96 -16.67 7.92
C ILE A 120 -1.27 -16.19 9.34
N VAL A 121 -1.28 -17.11 10.28
CA VAL A 121 -1.31 -16.83 11.72
C VAL A 121 -0.19 -17.60 12.39
N ALA A 122 0.49 -16.97 13.34
CA ALA A 122 1.44 -17.65 14.20
C ALA A 122 1.29 -17.24 15.66
N ILE A 123 1.51 -18.19 16.57
CA ILE A 123 1.48 -17.99 18.04
C ILE A 123 2.69 -18.71 18.65
N SER A 124 3.49 -18.01 19.47
CA SER A 124 4.55 -18.61 20.29
C SER A 124 4.02 -18.97 21.67
N GLY A 125 4.29 -20.19 22.10
CA GLY A 125 4.15 -20.65 23.47
C GLY A 125 5.51 -20.77 24.17
N LYS A 126 5.48 -21.28 25.41
CA LYS A 126 6.68 -21.46 26.23
C LYS A 126 7.62 -22.54 25.70
N ASP A 127 7.08 -23.58 25.09
CA ASP A 127 7.80 -24.77 24.62
C ASP A 127 7.38 -25.21 23.20
N PHE A 128 6.51 -24.44 22.57
CA PHE A 128 5.99 -24.69 21.23
C PHE A 128 5.87 -23.39 20.42
N ALA A 129 5.84 -23.52 19.10
CA ALA A 129 5.39 -22.46 18.20
C ALA A 129 4.39 -23.04 17.20
N ILE A 130 3.26 -22.37 17.01
CA ILE A 130 2.25 -22.77 16.02
C ILE A 130 2.29 -21.77 14.88
N VAL A 131 2.33 -22.27 13.66
CA VAL A 131 2.12 -21.47 12.45
C VAL A 131 1.08 -22.14 11.57
N ALA A 132 0.15 -21.37 11.04
CA ALA A 132 -0.95 -21.86 10.24
C ALA A 132 -1.18 -20.96 9.03
N SER A 133 -1.59 -21.55 7.92
CA SER A 133 -1.96 -20.84 6.70
C SER A 133 -3.11 -21.52 5.98
N ASP A 134 -3.90 -20.74 5.26
CA ASP A 134 -4.90 -21.26 4.33
C ASP A 134 -4.25 -21.86 3.06
N THR A 135 -4.99 -22.69 2.33
CA THR A 135 -4.49 -23.39 1.13
C THR A 135 -4.98 -22.85 -0.20
N ARG A 136 -5.85 -21.84 -0.18
CA ARG A 136 -6.42 -21.23 -1.38
C ARG A 136 -5.37 -20.39 -2.10
N LEU A 137 -5.19 -20.63 -3.40
CA LEU A 137 -4.39 -19.79 -4.27
C LEU A 137 -5.30 -19.22 -5.36
N SER A 138 -5.45 -17.91 -5.34
CA SER A 138 -6.36 -17.18 -6.23
C SER A 138 -5.64 -16.04 -6.93
N GLU A 139 -6.20 -15.56 -8.03
CA GLU A 139 -5.80 -14.31 -8.67
C GLU A 139 -7.05 -13.62 -9.21
N GLY A 140 -7.27 -12.38 -8.79
CA GLY A 140 -8.52 -11.67 -9.05
C GLY A 140 -9.73 -12.47 -8.54
N TYR A 141 -10.60 -12.89 -9.47
CA TYR A 141 -11.81 -13.66 -9.17
C TYR A 141 -11.70 -15.15 -9.56
N MET A 142 -10.50 -15.62 -9.90
CA MET A 142 -10.26 -17.02 -10.27
C MET A 142 -9.47 -17.74 -9.19
N ILE A 143 -9.86 -18.98 -8.91
CA ILE A 143 -9.13 -19.87 -8.00
C ILE A 143 -8.26 -20.80 -8.87
N TYR A 144 -6.94 -20.73 -8.70
CA TYR A 144 -6.01 -21.63 -9.38
C TYR A 144 -6.01 -23.01 -8.74
N THR A 145 -5.87 -23.05 -7.41
CA THR A 145 -5.85 -24.29 -6.65
C THR A 145 -6.36 -24.06 -5.23
N ARG A 146 -6.93 -25.11 -4.65
CA ARG A 146 -7.49 -25.13 -3.30
C ARG A 146 -6.56 -25.82 -2.29
N LYS A 147 -5.43 -26.36 -2.74
CA LYS A 147 -4.54 -27.24 -1.96
C LYS A 147 -3.08 -26.79 -1.99
N GLN A 148 -2.82 -25.48 -1.98
CA GLN A 148 -1.47 -24.92 -1.97
C GLN A 148 -1.05 -24.52 -0.57
N SER A 149 -0.13 -25.27 0.05
CA SER A 149 0.48 -24.86 1.32
C SER A 149 1.33 -23.59 1.14
N LYS A 150 1.24 -22.69 2.11
CA LYS A 150 2.05 -21.46 2.21
C LYS A 150 3.10 -21.54 3.32
N LEU A 151 3.21 -22.71 3.96
CA LEU A 151 4.20 -23.02 4.97
C LEU A 151 5.35 -23.81 4.34
N PHE A 152 6.56 -23.30 4.52
CA PHE A 152 7.81 -23.87 4.04
C PHE A 152 8.67 -24.27 5.24
N GLN A 153 8.91 -25.56 5.40
CA GLN A 153 9.83 -26.05 6.41
C GLN A 153 11.27 -25.70 6.00
N LEU A 154 11.96 -24.95 6.85
CA LEU A 154 13.36 -24.55 6.63
C LEU A 154 14.34 -25.49 7.34
N SER A 155 13.98 -25.91 8.55
CA SER A 155 14.75 -26.84 9.38
C SER A 155 13.79 -27.70 10.21
N ASP A 156 14.31 -28.61 11.04
CA ASP A 156 13.50 -29.42 11.96
C ASP A 156 12.83 -28.60 13.08
N LYS A 157 13.25 -27.34 13.24
CA LYS A 157 12.78 -26.44 14.30
C LYS A 157 12.33 -25.07 13.78
N SER A 158 12.20 -24.91 12.45
CA SER A 158 11.86 -23.62 11.85
C SER A 158 10.99 -23.79 10.61
N VAL A 159 9.91 -23.02 10.56
CA VAL A 159 8.96 -22.97 9.45
C VAL A 159 8.75 -21.51 9.07
N LEU A 160 8.79 -21.25 7.77
CA LEU A 160 8.52 -19.95 7.18
C LEU A 160 7.14 -19.97 6.53
N GLY A 161 6.25 -19.09 6.98
CA GLY A 161 5.02 -18.77 6.26
C GLY A 161 5.26 -17.60 5.31
N CYS A 162 4.85 -17.72 4.04
CA CYS A 162 4.93 -16.64 3.06
C CYS A 162 3.58 -16.42 2.35
N THR A 163 3.12 -15.18 2.29
CA THR A 163 1.91 -14.76 1.55
C THR A 163 2.21 -13.55 0.66
N GLY A 164 1.33 -13.22 -0.30
CA GLY A 164 1.53 -12.10 -1.22
C GLY A 164 1.63 -12.56 -2.67
N CYS A 165 2.64 -12.09 -3.43
CA CYS A 165 2.92 -12.66 -4.75
C CYS A 165 3.47 -14.06 -4.60
N TRP A 166 2.80 -15.01 -5.25
CA TRP A 166 3.25 -16.40 -5.28
C TRP A 166 4.60 -16.56 -5.98
N CYS A 167 4.82 -15.74 -7.01
CA CYS A 167 6.06 -15.66 -7.77
C CYS A 167 7.29 -15.39 -6.89
N ASP A 168 7.17 -14.36 -6.05
CA ASP A 168 8.22 -13.90 -5.15
C ASP A 168 8.38 -14.86 -3.99
N THR A 169 7.27 -15.41 -3.50
CA THR A 169 7.27 -16.41 -2.42
C THR A 169 8.12 -17.63 -2.80
N LEU A 170 7.93 -18.19 -4.00
CA LEU A 170 8.72 -19.34 -4.47
C LEU A 170 10.20 -18.97 -4.67
N SER A 171 10.46 -17.81 -5.26
CA SER A 171 11.82 -17.33 -5.52
C SER A 171 12.60 -17.11 -4.22
N LEU A 172 11.98 -16.43 -3.25
CA LEU A 172 12.54 -16.15 -1.94
C LEU A 172 12.80 -17.44 -1.16
N THR A 173 11.84 -18.36 -1.15
CA THR A 173 11.98 -19.65 -0.46
C THR A 173 13.17 -20.45 -1.00
N ASN A 174 13.33 -20.51 -2.33
CA ASN A 174 14.44 -21.22 -2.96
C ASN A 174 15.80 -20.60 -2.59
N ILE A 175 15.89 -19.26 -2.56
CA ILE A 175 17.12 -18.55 -2.18
C ILE A 175 17.47 -18.85 -0.71
N ILE A 176 16.48 -18.76 0.19
CA ILE A 176 16.69 -19.03 1.62
C ILE A 176 17.14 -20.48 1.83
N GLN A 177 16.46 -21.45 1.21
CA GLN A 177 16.84 -22.86 1.31
C GLN A 177 18.25 -23.12 0.79
N SER A 178 18.66 -22.45 -0.29
CA SER A 178 20.02 -22.54 -0.78
C SER A 178 21.02 -22.00 0.23
N GLN A 179 20.76 -20.84 0.84
CA GLN A 179 21.66 -20.25 1.82
C GLN A 179 21.75 -21.05 3.12
N LEU A 180 20.65 -21.67 3.55
CA LEU A 180 20.66 -22.58 4.70
C LEU A 180 21.53 -23.81 4.43
N LYS A 181 21.47 -24.37 3.22
CA LYS A 181 22.33 -25.50 2.82
C LYS A 181 23.80 -25.07 2.76
N SER A 182 24.11 -23.93 2.15
CA SER A 182 25.47 -23.38 2.15
C SER A 182 26.01 -23.18 3.56
N TYR A 183 25.21 -22.58 4.46
CA TYR A 183 25.60 -22.40 5.85
C TYR A 183 25.91 -23.72 6.55
N LEU A 184 25.08 -24.75 6.32
CA LEU A 184 25.30 -26.08 6.86
C LEU A 184 26.60 -26.71 6.35
N TYR A 185 26.95 -26.54 5.07
CA TYR A 185 28.22 -27.04 4.53
C TYR A 185 29.45 -26.31 5.09
N ASP A 186 29.35 -25.00 5.26
CA ASP A 186 30.47 -24.18 5.72
C ASP A 186 30.74 -24.37 7.22
N HIS A 187 29.68 -24.46 8.04
CA HIS A 187 29.78 -24.45 9.50
C HIS A 187 29.46 -25.80 10.15
N ASN A 188 28.98 -26.79 9.39
CA ASN A 188 28.49 -28.09 9.90
C ASN A 188 27.44 -27.96 11.02
N THR A 189 26.70 -26.85 11.05
CA THR A 189 25.68 -26.56 12.07
C THR A 189 24.40 -26.06 11.43
N ILE A 190 23.27 -26.37 12.06
CA ILE A 190 21.96 -25.90 11.61
C ILE A 190 21.76 -24.46 12.11
N MET A 191 21.32 -23.58 11.21
CA MET A 191 21.08 -22.18 11.51
C MET A 191 19.92 -22.02 12.51
N GLN A 192 20.14 -21.19 13.53
CA GLN A 192 19.12 -20.89 14.54
C GLN A 192 18.06 -19.93 13.99
N PRO A 193 16.81 -19.97 14.47
CA PRO A 193 15.74 -19.08 13.99
C PRO A 193 16.13 -17.60 14.03
N ASN A 194 16.85 -17.16 15.07
CA ASN A 194 17.30 -15.77 15.21
C ASN A 194 18.29 -15.38 14.10
N SER A 195 19.15 -16.31 13.66
CA SER A 195 20.09 -16.10 12.56
C SER A 195 19.39 -16.13 11.21
N ILE A 196 18.43 -17.06 11.02
CA ILE A 196 17.55 -17.08 9.84
C ILE A 196 16.80 -15.76 9.75
N ALA A 197 16.39 -15.22 10.90
CA ALA A 197 15.61 -14.01 10.94
C ALA A 197 16.37 -12.80 10.39
N GLN A 198 17.64 -12.67 10.80
CA GLN A 198 18.54 -11.63 10.32
C GLN A 198 18.93 -11.83 8.85
N LEU A 199 19.13 -13.08 8.44
CA LEU A 199 19.39 -13.43 7.04
C LEU A 199 18.25 -12.97 6.14
N LEU A 200 17.01 -13.31 6.52
CA LEU A 200 15.81 -12.93 5.79
C LEU A 200 15.64 -11.42 5.69
N SER A 201 15.84 -10.69 6.79
CA SER A 201 15.84 -9.22 6.80
C SER A 201 16.81 -8.63 5.78
N THR A 202 18.04 -9.15 5.75
CA THR A 202 19.08 -8.71 4.81
C THR A 202 18.72 -9.04 3.36
N LEU A 203 18.13 -10.21 3.11
CA LEU A 203 17.70 -10.64 1.78
C LEU A 203 16.57 -9.78 1.22
N LEU A 204 15.56 -9.48 2.03
CA LEU A 204 14.47 -8.60 1.63
C LEU A 204 14.99 -7.19 1.34
N TYR A 205 15.89 -6.69 2.20
CA TYR A 205 16.47 -5.37 2.03
C TYR A 205 17.41 -5.25 0.81
N SER A 206 18.06 -6.35 0.41
CA SER A 206 18.95 -6.36 -0.77
C SER A 206 18.24 -5.91 -2.07
N ARG A 207 16.93 -6.07 -2.14
CA ARG A 207 16.10 -5.64 -3.28
C ARG A 207 15.23 -4.43 -2.95
N ARG A 208 15.72 -3.49 -2.13
CA ARG A 208 14.96 -2.29 -1.71
C ARG A 208 14.33 -1.47 -2.83
N PHE A 209 14.97 -1.36 -4.00
CA PHE A 209 14.48 -0.58 -5.15
C PHE A 209 13.48 -1.33 -6.05
N PHE A 210 13.39 -2.64 -5.89
CA PHE A 210 12.40 -3.49 -6.54
C PHE A 210 12.06 -4.64 -5.56
N PRO A 211 11.23 -4.35 -4.54
CA PRO A 211 11.06 -5.21 -3.38
C PRO A 211 10.26 -6.46 -3.73
N TYR A 212 10.46 -7.53 -2.95
CA TYR A 212 9.54 -8.67 -3.01
C TYR A 212 8.18 -8.26 -2.48
N TYR A 213 7.10 -8.61 -3.16
CA TYR A 213 5.75 -8.39 -2.65
C TYR A 213 5.30 -9.57 -1.79
N VAL A 214 5.90 -9.70 -0.60
CA VAL A 214 5.63 -10.83 0.31
C VAL A 214 5.49 -10.37 1.75
N TYR A 215 4.60 -11.02 2.47
CA TYR A 215 4.48 -10.94 3.92
C TYR A 215 4.94 -12.27 4.50
N ASN A 216 6.00 -12.21 5.31
CA ASN A 216 6.63 -13.40 5.86
C ASN A 216 6.44 -13.45 7.38
N VAL A 217 6.24 -14.65 7.88
CA VAL A 217 6.26 -14.96 9.31
C VAL A 217 7.15 -16.16 9.52
N LEU A 218 8.25 -15.98 10.25
CA LEU A 218 9.15 -17.07 10.62
C LEU A 218 8.77 -17.55 12.02
N ALA A 219 8.45 -18.84 12.14
CA ALA A 219 8.17 -19.50 13.40
C ALA A 219 9.25 -20.56 13.68
N GLY A 220 9.70 -20.64 14.93
CA GLY A 220 10.64 -21.67 15.33
C GLY A 220 10.84 -21.78 16.84
N LEU A 221 11.79 -22.63 17.22
CA LEU A 221 12.22 -22.79 18.61
C LEU A 221 13.64 -22.29 18.78
N ASP A 222 13.85 -21.41 19.75
CA ASP A 222 15.18 -20.91 20.11
C ASP A 222 16.01 -22.03 20.77
N ASN A 223 17.30 -21.77 21.02
CA ASN A 223 18.21 -22.71 21.70
C ASN A 223 17.73 -23.11 23.10
N ASN A 224 17.03 -22.20 23.78
CA ASN A 224 16.41 -22.46 25.09
C ASN A 224 15.18 -23.37 24.99
N GLY A 225 14.70 -23.62 23.76
CA GLY A 225 13.49 -24.37 23.49
C GLY A 225 12.21 -23.57 23.67
N GLU A 226 12.30 -22.24 23.69
CA GLU A 226 11.15 -21.35 23.74
C GLU A 226 10.67 -21.02 22.33
N GLY A 227 9.35 -20.89 22.17
CA GLY A 227 8.73 -20.45 20.92
C GLY A 227 9.21 -19.05 20.55
N CYS A 228 9.67 -18.87 19.32
CA CYS A 228 10.04 -17.57 18.78
C CYS A 228 9.33 -17.34 17.45
N LEU A 229 8.78 -16.14 17.29
CA LEU A 229 8.20 -15.68 16.03
C LEU A 229 8.86 -14.39 15.59
N TYR A 230 9.05 -14.26 14.29
CA TYR A 230 9.52 -13.06 13.64
C TYR A 230 8.55 -12.66 12.53
N SER A 231 8.02 -11.44 12.63
CA SER A 231 7.18 -10.84 11.60
C SER A 231 8.05 -9.95 10.69
N TYR A 232 7.68 -9.89 9.40
CA TYR A 232 8.41 -9.13 8.39
C TYR A 232 7.51 -8.20 7.60
N ASP A 233 8.04 -7.02 7.27
CA ASP A 233 7.51 -6.23 6.18
C ASP A 233 8.16 -6.64 4.83
N PRO A 234 7.59 -6.22 3.68
CA PRO A 234 8.16 -6.49 2.37
C PRO A 234 9.56 -5.88 2.12
N VAL A 235 10.01 -4.95 2.99
CA VAL A 235 11.28 -4.24 2.86
C VAL A 235 12.41 -4.92 3.63
N GLY A 236 12.08 -5.73 4.63
CA GLY A 236 13.02 -6.45 5.49
C GLY A 236 13.10 -5.95 6.93
N HIS A 237 12.22 -5.06 7.39
CA HIS A 237 12.06 -4.83 8.82
C HIS A 237 11.60 -6.12 9.49
N CYS A 238 12.25 -6.47 10.61
CA CYS A 238 11.91 -7.66 11.38
C CYS A 238 11.68 -7.32 12.85
N GLU A 239 10.64 -7.88 13.42
CA GLU A 239 10.33 -7.76 14.84
C GLU A 239 10.07 -9.13 15.47
N LYS A 240 10.52 -9.31 16.72
CA LYS A 240 10.21 -10.51 17.51
C LYS A 240 8.88 -10.28 18.22
N VAL A 241 7.90 -11.14 17.95
CA VAL A 241 6.53 -11.02 18.44
C VAL A 241 6.05 -12.31 19.08
N ASN A 242 5.05 -12.23 19.97
CA ASN A 242 4.47 -13.42 20.61
C ASN A 242 3.36 -14.06 19.76
N TYR A 243 2.71 -13.26 18.94
CA TYR A 243 1.67 -13.69 18.01
C TYR A 243 1.57 -12.67 16.89
N THR A 244 1.23 -13.12 15.70
CA THR A 244 1.04 -12.24 14.54
C THR A 244 0.13 -12.88 13.52
N ALA A 245 -0.65 -12.05 12.82
CA ALA A 245 -1.40 -12.45 11.65
C ALA A 245 -0.98 -11.60 10.44
N GLY A 246 -0.80 -12.24 9.30
CA GLY A 246 -0.38 -11.62 8.05
C GLY A 246 -1.18 -12.11 6.85
N GLY A 247 -0.94 -11.49 5.70
CA GLY A 247 -1.67 -11.78 4.46
C GLY A 247 -3.00 -11.03 4.37
N SER A 248 -3.93 -11.52 3.55
CA SER A 248 -5.19 -10.83 3.23
C SER A 248 -6.11 -10.67 4.45
N SER A 249 -6.24 -11.71 5.27
CA SER A 249 -7.06 -11.68 6.50
C SER A 249 -6.31 -11.22 7.74
N GLY A 250 -5.03 -10.81 7.64
CA GLY A 250 -4.25 -10.39 8.81
C GLY A 250 -4.94 -9.27 9.61
N VAL A 251 -5.59 -8.34 8.91
CA VAL A 251 -6.33 -7.22 9.53
C VAL A 251 -7.56 -7.68 10.33
N LEU A 252 -8.16 -8.82 9.96
CA LEU A 252 -9.32 -9.39 10.67
C LEU A 252 -8.88 -10.23 11.87
N MET A 253 -7.77 -10.97 11.72
CA MET A 253 -7.28 -11.92 12.71
C MET A 253 -6.46 -11.24 13.82
N GLN A 254 -5.70 -10.20 13.51
CA GLN A 254 -4.83 -9.54 14.50
C GLN A 254 -5.63 -8.98 15.70
N PRO A 255 -6.73 -8.23 15.53
CA PRO A 255 -7.52 -7.73 16.67
C PRO A 255 -8.18 -8.85 17.49
N PHE A 256 -8.52 -9.96 16.84
CA PHE A 256 -9.04 -11.14 17.53
C PHE A 256 -7.97 -11.73 18.45
N LEU A 257 -6.74 -11.89 17.95
CA LEU A 257 -5.61 -12.37 18.75
C LEU A 257 -5.26 -11.37 19.87
N ASP A 258 -5.24 -10.07 19.60
CA ASP A 258 -4.96 -9.03 20.60
C ASP A 258 -5.93 -9.10 21.80
N SER A 259 -7.22 -9.38 21.54
CA SER A 259 -8.24 -9.47 22.60
C SER A 259 -8.02 -10.67 23.53
N TRP A 260 -7.63 -11.82 22.97
CA TRP A 260 -7.45 -13.07 23.71
C TRP A 260 -6.06 -13.22 24.34
N LEU A 261 -5.02 -12.78 23.63
CA LEU A 261 -3.62 -12.96 23.99
C LEU A 261 -2.97 -11.70 24.53
N GLY A 262 -3.42 -10.50 24.12
CA GLY A 262 -2.81 -9.24 24.53
C GLY A 262 -2.94 -8.92 26.02
N LYS A 263 -3.85 -9.57 26.74
CA LYS A 263 -4.02 -9.44 28.20
C LYS A 263 -3.26 -10.51 29.00
N ARG A 264 -2.63 -11.48 28.34
CA ARG A 264 -1.94 -12.56 29.03
C ARG A 264 -0.54 -12.12 29.44
N THR A 265 -0.23 -12.28 30.72
CA THR A 265 1.08 -12.04 31.31
C THR A 265 1.89 -13.35 31.34
N ALA A 266 3.20 -13.27 31.55
CA ALA A 266 4.10 -14.42 31.67
C ALA A 266 3.65 -15.46 32.72
N ASP A 267 2.84 -15.05 33.71
CA ASP A 267 2.30 -15.92 34.75
C ASP A 267 1.19 -16.87 34.26
N ASN A 268 0.51 -16.53 33.17
CA ASN A 268 -0.55 -17.33 32.54
C ASN A 268 -0.20 -17.65 31.07
N PRO A 269 0.77 -18.55 30.83
CA PRO A 269 1.18 -18.90 29.48
C PRO A 269 0.04 -19.58 28.72
N VAL A 270 0.02 -19.40 27.40
CA VAL A 270 -0.94 -20.07 26.52
C VAL A 270 -0.57 -21.54 26.40
N THR A 271 -1.52 -22.43 26.65
CA THR A 271 -1.34 -23.86 26.41
C THR A 271 -1.46 -24.17 24.91
N GLU A 272 -0.85 -25.25 24.46
CA GLU A 272 -0.86 -25.63 23.04
C GLU A 272 -2.28 -25.85 22.50
N GLU A 273 -3.12 -26.52 23.28
CA GLU A 273 -4.50 -26.82 22.91
C GLU A 273 -5.33 -25.54 22.76
N GLU A 274 -5.18 -24.58 23.68
CA GLU A 274 -5.80 -23.26 23.61
C GLU A 274 -5.28 -22.45 22.41
N ALA A 275 -3.97 -22.46 22.16
CA ALA A 275 -3.39 -21.77 21.01
C ALA A 275 -3.96 -22.35 19.70
N LEU A 276 -4.06 -23.67 19.60
CA LEU A 276 -4.58 -24.34 18.42
C LEU A 276 -6.09 -24.06 18.23
N SER A 277 -6.88 -24.03 19.29
CA SER A 277 -8.31 -23.67 19.19
C SER A 277 -8.47 -22.22 18.72
N LEU A 278 -7.68 -21.29 19.27
CA LEU A 278 -7.70 -19.88 18.86
C LEU A 278 -7.34 -19.71 17.37
N VAL A 279 -6.34 -20.44 16.87
CA VAL A 279 -6.00 -20.43 15.44
C VAL A 279 -7.16 -20.92 14.60
N LYS A 280 -7.80 -22.03 14.98
CA LYS A 280 -8.97 -22.58 14.27
C LYS A 280 -10.13 -21.59 14.22
N ASP A 281 -10.43 -20.96 15.35
CA ASP A 281 -11.50 -19.98 15.45
C ASP A 281 -11.20 -18.73 14.63
N ALA A 282 -9.94 -18.26 14.64
CA ALA A 282 -9.49 -17.12 13.84
C ALA A 282 -9.67 -17.37 12.34
N PHE A 283 -9.26 -18.54 11.84
CA PHE A 283 -9.43 -18.92 10.44
C PHE A 283 -10.90 -19.16 10.07
N THR A 284 -11.70 -19.72 10.96
CA THR A 284 -13.13 -19.91 10.73
C THR A 284 -13.84 -18.57 10.60
N ALA A 285 -13.58 -17.63 11.51
CA ALA A 285 -14.16 -16.29 11.47
C ALA A 285 -13.69 -15.49 10.24
N ALA A 286 -12.42 -15.61 9.87
CA ALA A 286 -11.87 -14.93 8.69
C ALA A 286 -12.42 -15.51 7.38
N GLY A 287 -12.55 -16.84 7.27
CA GLY A 287 -13.08 -17.49 6.07
C GLY A 287 -14.54 -17.13 5.76
N GLU A 288 -15.31 -16.67 6.76
CA GLU A 288 -16.67 -16.17 6.52
C GLU A 288 -16.73 -14.73 5.96
N ARG A 289 -15.60 -13.99 6.00
CA ARG A 289 -15.57 -12.55 5.65
C ARG A 289 -14.59 -12.21 4.54
N ASP A 290 -13.45 -12.89 4.48
CA ASP A 290 -12.45 -12.70 3.44
C ASP A 290 -12.65 -13.70 2.30
N ILE A 291 -12.63 -13.21 1.06
CA ILE A 291 -12.82 -14.03 -0.14
C ILE A 291 -11.57 -14.85 -0.50
N TYR A 292 -10.39 -14.40 -0.04
CA TYR A 292 -9.11 -15.02 -0.36
C TYR A 292 -8.72 -16.15 0.60
N THR A 293 -9.37 -16.24 1.76
CA THR A 293 -9.12 -17.26 2.79
C THR A 293 -10.21 -18.32 2.74
N GLY A 294 -9.84 -19.59 2.55
CA GLY A 294 -10.83 -20.67 2.55
C GLY A 294 -10.26 -22.06 2.23
N ASP A 295 -11.17 -23.00 1.98
CA ASP A 295 -10.94 -24.41 1.67
C ASP A 295 -10.31 -25.22 2.81
N GLU A 296 -8.99 -25.15 2.99
CA GLU A 296 -8.27 -25.90 4.01
C GLU A 296 -7.26 -24.98 4.71
N VAL A 297 -7.00 -25.26 5.98
CA VAL A 297 -5.96 -24.60 6.78
C VAL A 297 -4.96 -25.66 7.18
N VAL A 298 -3.72 -25.48 6.78
CA VAL A 298 -2.59 -26.29 7.21
C VAL A 298 -1.95 -25.59 8.40
N TYR A 299 -1.72 -26.33 9.48
CA TYR A 299 -1.01 -25.82 10.65
C TYR A 299 0.15 -26.74 11.01
N ASN A 300 1.25 -26.14 11.44
CA ASN A 300 2.45 -26.80 11.93
C ASN A 300 2.67 -26.42 13.38
N ILE A 301 2.73 -27.43 14.25
CA ILE A 301 3.10 -27.30 15.66
C ILE A 301 4.57 -27.71 15.77
N ILE A 302 5.42 -26.75 16.11
CA ILE A 302 6.86 -26.92 16.23
C ILE A 302 7.18 -27.17 17.70
N LYS A 303 7.67 -28.37 18.02
CA LYS A 303 8.12 -28.79 19.36
C LYS A 303 9.56 -29.25 19.32
N LYS A 304 10.14 -29.51 20.51
CA LYS A 304 11.48 -30.11 20.63
C LYS A 304 11.57 -31.49 19.96
N ASP A 305 10.47 -32.25 19.97
CA ASP A 305 10.37 -33.59 19.41
C ASP A 305 10.23 -33.60 17.87
N GLY A 306 9.94 -32.44 17.27
CA GLY A 306 9.77 -32.27 15.82
C GLY A 306 8.58 -31.40 15.45
N ILE A 307 8.22 -31.43 14.16
CA ILE A 307 7.12 -30.65 13.58
C ILE A 307 5.94 -31.57 13.33
N GLN A 308 4.79 -31.25 13.93
CA GLN A 308 3.53 -31.95 13.69
C GLN A 308 2.66 -31.11 12.75
N THR A 309 2.32 -31.66 11.60
CA THR A 309 1.42 -31.02 10.63
C THR A 309 0.01 -31.56 10.79
N GLY A 310 -0.97 -30.65 10.82
CA GLY A 310 -2.38 -30.98 10.77
C GLY A 310 -3.13 -30.13 9.77
N VAL A 311 -4.35 -30.55 9.44
CA VAL A 311 -5.22 -29.89 8.47
C VAL A 311 -6.60 -29.69 9.09
N VAL A 312 -7.17 -28.50 8.90
CA VAL A 312 -8.54 -28.16 9.27
C VAL A 312 -9.30 -27.76 8.02
N GLN A 313 -10.51 -28.26 7.86
CA GLN A 313 -11.36 -27.91 6.73
C GLN A 313 -12.12 -26.62 7.06
N LEU A 314 -12.09 -25.67 6.13
CA LEU A 314 -12.92 -24.48 6.13
C LEU A 314 -14.06 -24.62 5.13
N ARG A 315 -14.87 -23.57 5.02
CA ARG A 315 -15.87 -23.41 3.98
C ARG A 315 -15.21 -23.39 2.58
N LYS A 316 -15.94 -23.93 1.59
CA LYS A 316 -15.43 -24.23 0.23
C LYS A 316 -16.11 -23.43 -0.88
N ASP A 317 -16.80 -22.35 -0.53
CA ASP A 317 -17.48 -21.47 -1.48
C ASP A 317 -16.52 -20.67 -2.37
#